data_AF-A0A534Y0T3-F1
#
_entry.id   AF-A0A534Y0T3-F1
#
_cell.length_a   1.000
_cell.length_b   1.000
_cell.length_c   1.000
_cell.angle_alpha   90.00
_cell.angle_beta   90.00
_cell.angle_gamma   90.00
#
_symmetry.space_group_name_H-M   'P 1'
#
loop_
_entity.id
_entity.type
_entity.pdbx_description
1 polymer ?
#
loop_
_entity_poly.entity_id
_entity_poly.type
_entity_poly.pdbx_seq_one_letter_code
_entity_poly.pdbx_strand_id
1 'polypeptide(L)' 'MANPRDAAIVTGASRGIGAATARLLASRGLAVLVNYASDADAAGGVVAGIR' A
#
# COMPACT_ATOMS: atom_id res chain seq x y z
N MET A 1 -6.07 -11.13 -13.62
CA MET A 1 -5.00 -11.49 -12.65
C MET A 1 -3.84 -10.56 -12.90
N ALA A 2 -3.32 -9.90 -11.86
CA ALA A 2 -2.10 -9.09 -11.99
C ALA A 2 -0.94 -9.99 -12.45
N ASN A 3 -0.09 -9.47 -13.33
CA ASN A 3 1.11 -10.16 -13.80
C ASN A 3 2.11 -10.24 -12.62
N PRO A 4 2.98 -11.26 -12.52
CA PRO A 4 3.97 -11.38 -11.43
C PRO A 4 4.97 -10.21 -11.33
N ARG A 5 4.87 -9.22 -12.22
CA ARG A 5 5.70 -8.01 -12.28
C ARG A 5 4.93 -6.72 -12.03
N ASP A 6 3.61 -6.77 -11.80
CA ASP A 6 2.82 -5.57 -11.61
C ASP A 6 3.01 -5.03 -10.19
N ALA A 7 3.64 -3.86 -10.10
CA ALA A 7 3.92 -3.17 -8.85
C ALA A 7 3.38 -1.73 -8.88
N ALA A 8 3.05 -1.21 -7.70
CA ALA A 8 2.60 0.16 -7.54
C ALA A 8 3.29 0.83 -6.34
N ILE A 9 3.60 2.11 -6.48
CA ILE A 9 4.00 2.97 -5.36
C ILE A 9 2.84 3.89 -4.99
N VAL A 10 2.52 3.94 -3.69
CA VAL A 10 1.50 4.85 -3.17
C VAL A 10 2.17 5.80 -2.18
N THR A 11 2.12 7.10 -2.47
CA THR A 11 2.63 8.16 -1.60
C THR A 11 1.56 8.64 -0.62
N GLY A 12 1.99 9.08 0.58
CA GLY A 12 1.04 9.46 1.63
C GLY A 12 0.19 8.28 2.12
N ALA A 13 0.70 7.06 2.00
CA ALA A 13 -0.06 5.84 2.16
C ALA A 13 -0.22 5.38 3.62
N SER A 14 0.25 6.17 4.60
CA SER A 14 0.10 5.84 6.02
C SER A 14 -1.34 6.00 6.54
N ARG A 15 -2.22 6.70 5.82
CA ARG A 15 -3.62 6.94 6.25
C ARG A 15 -4.54 7.34 5.08
N GLY A 16 -5.84 7.48 5.40
CA GLY A 16 -6.85 8.05 4.49
C GLY A 16 -6.92 7.35 3.13
N ILE A 17 -7.02 8.15 2.07
CA ILE A 17 -7.16 7.66 0.69
C ILE A 17 -5.92 6.87 0.25
N GLY A 18 -4.71 7.30 0.63
CA GLY A 18 -3.48 6.59 0.28
C GLY A 18 -3.46 5.16 0.83
N ALA A 19 -3.84 4.99 2.10
CA ALA A 19 -3.97 3.67 2.71
C ALA A 19 -5.05 2.80 2.04
N ALA A 20 -6.21 3.38 1.71
CA ALA A 20 -7.28 2.68 1.01
C ALA A 20 -6.85 2.21 -0.39
N THR A 21 -6.15 3.07 -1.13
CA THR A 21 -5.58 2.75 -2.45
C THR A 21 -4.56 1.63 -2.36
N ALA A 22 -3.63 1.69 -1.40
CA ALA A 22 -2.64 0.64 -1.19
C ALA A 22 -3.31 -0.72 -0.93
N ARG A 23 -4.36 -0.75 -0.08
CA ARG A 23 -5.14 -1.95 0.21
C ARG A 23 -5.85 -2.51 -1.02
N LEU A 24 -6.47 -1.65 -1.83
CA LEU A 24 -7.15 -2.06 -3.05
C LEU A 24 -6.20 -2.62 -4.11
N LEU A 25 -5.01 -2.04 -4.26
CA LEU A 25 -4.01 -2.52 -5.21
C LEU A 25 -3.44 -3.87 -4.78
N ALA A 26 -3.12 -4.03 -3.50
CA ALA A 26 -2.68 -5.32 -2.96
C ALA A 26 -3.75 -6.40 -3.13
N SER A 27 -5.01 -6.11 -2.83
CA SER A 27 -6.12 -7.07 -3.01
C SER A 27 -6.35 -7.48 -4.47
N ARG A 28 -5.80 -6.76 -5.44
CA ARG A 28 -5.82 -7.10 -6.86
C ARG A 28 -4.61 -7.93 -7.31
N GLY A 29 -3.69 -8.22 -6.38
CA GLY A 29 -2.50 -9.04 -6.60
C GLY A 29 -1.25 -8.25 -7.02
N LEU A 30 -1.24 -6.92 -6.84
CA LEU A 30 -0.05 -6.12 -7.13
C LEU A 30 0.91 -6.12 -5.93
N ALA A 31 2.21 -6.06 -6.21
CA ALA A 31 3.19 -5.68 -5.19
C ALA A 31 3.06 -4.18 -4.89
N VAL A 32 2.87 -3.79 -3.62
CA VAL A 32 2.61 -2.40 -3.26
C VAL A 32 3.70 -1.85 -2.34
N LEU A 33 4.27 -0.71 -2.73
CA LEU A 33 5.22 0.06 -1.93
C LEU A 33 4.49 1.23 -1.26
N VAL A 34 4.47 1.22 0.07
CA VAL A 34 3.81 2.22 0.92
C VAL A 34 4.83 3.29 1.31
N ASN A 35 4.72 4.48 0.73
CA ASN A 35 5.56 5.63 1.08
C ASN A 35 4.83 6.57 2.05
N TYR A 36 5.54 7.04 3.06
CA TYR A 36 5.04 7.94 4.10
C TYR A 36 6.05 9.06 4.39
N ALA A 37 5.61 10.14 5.02
CA ALA A 37 6.47 11.29 5.33
C ALA A 37 6.97 11.30 6.79
N SER A 38 6.10 11.04 7.77
CA SER A 38 6.42 11.28 9.18
C SER A 38 5.84 10.27 10.18
N ASP A 39 5.07 9.29 9.72
CA ASP A 39 4.32 8.38 10.59
C ASP A 39 4.53 6.92 10.17
N ALA A 40 5.65 6.36 10.65
CA ALA A 40 6.09 5.02 10.32
C ALA A 40 5.17 3.94 10.90
N ASP A 41 4.64 4.15 12.11
CA ASP A 41 3.74 3.20 12.76
C ASP A 41 2.42 3.08 11.99
N ALA A 42 1.84 4.21 11.58
CA ALA A 42 0.63 4.17 10.75
C ALA A 42 0.90 3.49 9.40
N ALA A 43 2.05 3.74 8.76
CA ALA A 43 2.44 3.04 7.54
C ALA A 43 2.63 1.53 7.76
N GLY A 44 3.25 1.14 8.88
CA GLY A 44 3.41 -0.25 9.30
C GLY A 44 2.07 -0.96 9.50
N GLY A 45 1.10 -0.27 10.11
CA GLY A 45 -0.27 -0.78 10.24
C GLY A 45 -0.99 -0.97 8.90
N VAL A 46 -0.65 -0.16 7.88
CA VAL A 46 -1.15 -0.39 6.52
C VAL A 46 -0.52 -1.63 5.92
N VAL A 47 0.81 -1.77 5.97
CA VAL A 47 1.55 -2.92 5.45
C VAL A 47 1.12 -4.23 6.11
N ALA A 48 0.95 -4.25 7.44
CA ALA A 48 0.46 -5.42 8.15
C ALA A 48 -0.99 -5.82 7.77
N GLY A 49 -1.75 -4.90 7.17
CA GLY A 49 -3.13 -5.09 6.77
C GLY A 49 -3.36 -5.40 5.28
N ILE A 50 -2.29 -5.57 4.49
CA ILE A 50 -2.35 -5.98 3.08
C ILE A 50 -1.89 -7.42 2.91
N ARG A 51 -2.53 -8.15 1.98
CA ARG A 51 -2.24 -9.54 1.61
C ARG A 51 -1.90 -9.61 0.14
#